data_AF-A0A7S4M1H5-F1
#
_entry.id   AF-A0A7S4M1H5-F1
#
_cell.length_a   1.000
_cell.length_b   1.000
_cell.length_c   1.000
_cell.angle_alpha   90.00
_cell.angle_beta   90.00
_cell.angle_gamma   90.00
#
_symmetry.space_group_name_H-M   'P 1'
#
loop_
_entity.id
_entity.type
_entity.pdbx_description
1 polymer ?
#
loop_
_entity_poly.entity_id
_entity_poly.type
_entity_poly.pdbx_seq_one_letter_code
_entity_poly.pdbx_strand_id
1 'polypeptide(L)'
;TTRNEGPSAERAASPIIQEYELSERKVAREAVYKTMVATCKALGAWDRHGEYPNNADGESCAYQDLTQPFGVIARRLYNFEKQLDAVPGAREEREQRLLEATLIVEFALAHGLQWKEDDVSTSMLVDFMQRVKDWGGEDASSADTVRALVRSAVPAGPAQEPLRIAALRWIETNPGAAIGLGLALSALTTVVAGMAIAAASTPRKGR
;
A
#
# COMPACT_ATOMS: atom_id res chain seq x y z
N THR A 1 47.58 18.84 -20.98
CA THR A 1 46.74 17.80 -20.35
C THR A 1 45.47 18.44 -19.85
N THR A 2 44.49 18.65 -20.72
CA THR A 2 43.22 19.32 -20.40
C THR A 2 42.13 18.26 -20.27
N ARG A 3 41.70 18.00 -19.03
CA ARG A 3 40.61 17.09 -18.70
C ARG A 3 39.32 17.79 -19.15
N ASN A 4 38.73 17.26 -20.22
CA ASN A 4 37.51 17.77 -20.81
C ASN A 4 36.35 17.38 -19.87
N GLU A 5 36.02 18.25 -18.92
CA GLU A 5 34.78 18.19 -18.15
C GLU A 5 33.64 18.57 -19.08
N GLY A 6 33.22 17.59 -19.90
CA GLY A 6 32.02 17.69 -20.70
C GLY A 6 30.83 17.98 -19.79
N PRO A 7 29.86 18.79 -20.26
CA PRO A 7 28.74 19.21 -19.44
C PRO A 7 28.08 17.98 -18.86
N SER A 8 28.14 17.89 -17.53
CA SER A 8 27.32 16.99 -16.72
C SER A 8 25.89 17.51 -16.87
N ALA A 9 25.33 17.24 -18.06
CA ALA A 9 23.93 17.30 -18.34
C ALA A 9 23.34 16.20 -17.46
N GLU A 10 23.07 16.59 -16.22
CA GLU A 10 21.83 16.31 -15.52
C GLU A 10 20.72 16.45 -16.57
N ARG A 11 20.55 15.39 -17.36
CA ARG A 11 19.50 15.27 -18.36
C ARG A 11 18.25 15.38 -17.53
N ALA A 12 17.60 16.55 -17.60
CA ALA A 12 16.26 16.74 -17.08
C ALA A 12 15.49 15.46 -17.41
N ALA A 13 15.14 14.70 -16.37
CA ALA A 13 14.55 13.39 -16.54
C ALA A 13 13.38 13.56 -17.52
N SER A 14 13.35 12.74 -18.57
CA SER A 14 12.28 12.82 -19.58
C SER A 14 10.93 12.89 -18.86
N PRO A 15 9.99 13.76 -19.28
CA PRO A 15 8.70 13.90 -18.60
C PRO A 15 7.99 12.57 -18.34
N ILE A 16 8.20 11.59 -19.23
CA ILE A 16 7.68 10.21 -19.09
C ILE A 16 8.30 9.47 -17.90
N ILE A 17 9.60 9.64 -17.65
CA ILE A 17 10.29 9.02 -16.51
C ILE A 17 9.79 9.64 -15.20
N GLN A 18 9.55 10.96 -15.18
CA GLN A 18 8.98 11.61 -14.01
C GLN A 18 7.56 11.10 -13.70
N GLU A 19 6.73 10.93 -14.74
CA GLU A 19 5.38 10.40 -14.59
C GLU A 19 5.38 8.93 -14.10
N TYR A 20 6.32 8.12 -14.61
CA TYR A 20 6.55 6.77 -14.12
C TYR A 20 6.90 6.76 -12.62
N GLU A 21 7.86 7.56 -12.18
CA GLU A 21 8.27 7.62 -10.77
C GLU A 21 7.13 8.13 -9.85
N LEU A 22 6.30 9.06 -10.34
CA LEU A 22 5.13 9.52 -9.60
C LEU A 22 4.08 8.41 -9.47
N SER A 23 3.84 7.66 -10.55
CA SER A 23 2.92 6.52 -10.57
C SER A 23 3.39 5.39 -9.67
N GLU A 24 4.68 5.09 -9.68
CA GLU A 24 5.35 4.11 -8.81
C GLU A 24 5.15 4.44 -7.34
N ARG A 25 5.48 5.66 -6.92
CA ARG A 25 5.24 6.13 -5.53
C ARG A 25 3.77 6.08 -5.14
N LYS A 26 2.86 6.39 -6.08
CA LYS A 26 1.42 6.36 -5.82
C LYS A 26 0.92 4.94 -5.57
N VAL A 27 1.34 3.98 -6.39
CA VAL A 27 1.01 2.56 -6.23
C VAL A 27 1.56 2.02 -4.91
N ALA A 28 2.82 2.34 -4.58
CA ALA A 28 3.45 1.91 -3.33
C ALA A 28 2.70 2.44 -2.09
N ARG A 29 2.42 3.75 -2.04
CA ARG A 29 1.69 4.37 -0.92
C ARG A 29 0.28 3.82 -0.75
N GLU A 30 -0.41 3.56 -1.86
CA GLU A 30 -1.75 2.99 -1.82
C GLU A 30 -1.74 1.54 -1.31
N ALA A 31 -0.72 0.75 -1.66
CA ALA A 31 -0.55 -0.59 -1.13
C ALA A 31 -0.28 -0.58 0.38
N VAL A 32 0.54 0.35 0.87
CA VAL A 32 0.75 0.55 2.33
C VAL A 32 -0.56 0.94 3.01
N TYR A 33 -1.27 1.91 2.45
CA TYR A 33 -2.58 2.33 2.97
C TYR A 33 -3.57 1.17 3.09
N LYS A 34 -3.75 0.40 2.01
CA LYS A 34 -4.66 -0.76 1.99
C LYS A 34 -4.25 -1.81 3.02
N THR A 35 -2.95 -2.03 3.18
CA THR A 35 -2.40 -2.95 4.20
C THR A 35 -2.72 -2.46 5.62
N MET A 36 -2.54 -1.16 5.90
CA MET A 36 -2.89 -0.57 7.19
C MET A 36 -4.38 -0.71 7.49
N VAL A 37 -5.24 -0.39 6.52
CA VAL A 37 -6.71 -0.50 6.66
C VAL A 37 -7.12 -1.94 6.95
N ALA A 38 -6.61 -2.89 6.15
CA ALA A 38 -6.91 -4.32 6.32
C ALA A 38 -6.45 -4.83 7.71
N THR A 39 -5.25 -4.42 8.13
CA THR A 39 -4.69 -4.79 9.44
C THR A 39 -5.56 -4.26 10.58
N CYS A 40 -5.91 -2.96 10.57
CA CYS A 40 -6.77 -2.35 11.58
C CYS A 40 -8.16 -3.00 11.66
N LYS A 41 -8.75 -3.35 10.51
CA LYS A 41 -10.06 -4.05 10.45
C LYS A 41 -9.98 -5.45 11.04
N ALA A 42 -8.99 -6.24 10.65
CA ALA A 42 -8.83 -7.61 11.15
C ALA A 42 -8.52 -7.67 12.65
N LEU A 43 -7.91 -6.61 13.15
CA LEU A 43 -7.65 -6.40 14.56
C LEU A 43 -8.87 -6.03 15.41
N GLY A 44 -10.00 -5.72 14.76
CA GLY A 44 -11.12 -5.06 15.43
C GLY A 44 -10.74 -3.71 16.06
N ALA A 45 -9.65 -3.09 15.59
CA ALA A 45 -9.18 -1.81 16.15
C ALA A 45 -10.18 -0.69 15.87
N TRP A 46 -10.93 -0.79 14.76
CA TRP A 46 -11.95 0.20 14.39
C TRP A 46 -13.16 0.20 15.35
N ASP A 47 -13.58 -0.96 15.84
CA ASP A 47 -14.84 -1.09 16.61
C ASP A 47 -14.67 -0.68 18.08
N ARG A 48 -13.43 -0.73 18.59
CA ARG A 48 -13.10 -0.33 19.98
C ARG A 48 -13.17 1.17 20.20
N HIS A 49 -13.35 1.94 19.13
CA HIS A 49 -13.35 3.39 19.14
C HIS A 49 -14.78 3.94 19.18
N GLY A 50 -15.52 3.62 20.24
CA GLY A 50 -16.85 4.17 20.50
C GLY A 50 -16.84 5.69 20.39
N GLU A 51 -17.86 6.23 19.70
CA GLU A 51 -18.21 7.65 19.50
C GLU A 51 -17.11 8.64 19.92
N TYR A 52 -15.99 8.67 19.18
CA TYR A 52 -15.04 9.75 19.42
C TYR A 52 -15.69 11.06 18.96
N PRO A 53 -15.61 12.12 19.78
CA PRO A 53 -16.10 13.42 19.37
C PRO A 53 -15.44 13.74 18.04
N ASN A 54 -16.28 14.08 17.07
CA ASN A 54 -15.92 14.41 15.71
C ASN A 54 -15.17 15.74 15.76
N ASN A 55 -13.94 15.71 16.27
CA ASN A 55 -13.09 16.88 16.34
C ASN A 55 -12.75 17.19 14.88
N ALA A 56 -13.47 18.17 14.34
CA ALA A 56 -13.34 18.64 12.95
C ALA A 56 -11.95 19.21 12.62
N ASP A 57 -11.02 19.15 13.57
CA ASP A 57 -9.64 19.52 13.40
C ASP A 57 -8.96 18.55 12.42
N GLY A 58 -8.34 19.07 11.36
CA GLY A 58 -7.71 18.29 10.30
C GLY A 58 -6.61 17.32 10.74
N GLU A 59 -6.13 17.43 11.98
CA GLU A 59 -5.23 16.46 12.61
C GLU A 59 -5.88 15.10 12.87
N SER A 60 -7.22 15.02 12.83
CA SER A 60 -7.98 13.80 13.03
C SER A 60 -7.79 12.75 11.93
N CYS A 61 -7.23 13.11 10.77
CA CYS A 61 -7.00 12.22 9.63
C CYS A 61 -5.52 11.94 9.31
N ALA A 62 -4.58 12.46 10.10
CA ALA A 62 -3.13 12.32 9.86
C ALA A 62 -2.58 10.93 10.24
N TYR A 63 -3.06 9.87 9.58
CA TYR A 63 -2.71 8.48 9.89
C TYR A 63 -1.26 8.11 9.55
N GLN A 64 -0.57 8.92 8.73
CA GLN A 64 0.82 8.72 8.35
C GLN A 64 1.81 9.10 9.47
N ASP A 65 1.34 9.78 10.52
CA ASP A 65 2.14 10.04 11.72
C ASP A 65 2.21 8.77 12.57
N LEU A 66 3.20 7.94 12.25
CA LEU A 66 3.51 6.69 12.93
C LEU A 66 4.34 6.89 14.19
N THR A 67 4.51 8.13 14.68
CA THR A 67 5.08 8.37 16.01
C THR A 67 4.07 8.08 17.13
N GLN A 68 2.79 8.04 16.79
CA GLN A 68 1.69 7.83 17.72
C GLN A 68 1.48 6.35 18.09
N PRO A 69 0.81 6.05 19.21
CA PRO A 69 0.35 4.71 19.53
C PRO A 69 -0.59 4.13 18.47
N PHE A 70 -0.58 2.82 18.28
CA PHE A 70 -1.39 2.13 17.27
C PHE A 70 -2.88 2.48 17.30
N GLY A 71 -3.50 2.57 18.47
CA GLY A 71 -4.92 2.95 18.59
C GLY A 71 -5.21 4.37 18.07
N VAL A 72 -4.27 5.29 18.19
CA VAL A 72 -4.42 6.64 17.62
C VAL A 72 -4.32 6.59 16.09
N ILE A 73 -3.38 5.81 15.55
CA ILE A 73 -3.21 5.60 14.11
C ILE A 73 -4.47 4.94 13.52
N ALA A 74 -4.96 3.87 14.14
CA ALA A 74 -6.16 3.14 13.70
C ALA A 74 -7.39 4.05 13.66
N ARG A 75 -7.58 4.89 14.69
CA ARG A 75 -8.64 5.90 14.72
C ARG A 75 -8.49 6.93 13.61
N ARG A 76 -7.29 7.48 13.41
CA ARG A 76 -7.04 8.47 12.33
C ARG A 76 -7.32 7.87 10.95
N LEU A 77 -6.95 6.61 10.76
CA LEU A 77 -7.22 5.88 9.52
C LEU A 77 -8.72 5.63 9.30
N TYR A 78 -9.46 5.30 10.37
CA TYR A 78 -10.92 5.19 10.33
C TYR A 78 -11.59 6.52 9.95
N ASN A 79 -11.17 7.63 10.58
CA ASN A 79 -11.69 8.95 10.27
C ASN A 79 -11.44 9.34 8.81
N PHE A 80 -10.25 9.02 8.29
CA PHE A 80 -9.92 9.24 6.89
C PHE A 80 -10.81 8.43 5.94
N GLU A 81 -11.07 7.15 6.23
CA GLU A 81 -12.03 6.34 5.46
C GLU A 81 -13.45 6.93 5.52
N LYS A 82 -13.90 7.42 6.69
CA LYS A 82 -15.20 8.09 6.82
C LYS A 82 -15.28 9.40 6.05
N GLN A 83 -14.19 10.15 6.00
CA GLN A 83 -14.10 11.37 5.19
C GLN A 83 -14.19 11.05 3.69
N LEU A 84 -13.57 9.96 3.23
CA LEU A 84 -13.70 9.51 1.85
C LEU A 84 -15.14 9.10 1.53
N ASP A 85 -15.80 8.36 2.43
CA ASP A 85 -17.19 7.94 2.26
C ASP A 85 -18.17 9.15 2.27
N ALA A 86 -17.82 10.23 2.97
CA ALA A 86 -18.65 11.44 3.06
C ALA A 86 -18.65 12.28 1.78
N VAL A 87 -17.68 12.08 0.88
CA VAL A 87 -17.59 12.81 -0.39
C VAL A 87 -18.05 11.88 -1.53
N PRO A 88 -19.22 12.11 -2.15
CA PRO A 88 -19.71 11.24 -3.22
C PRO A 88 -18.72 11.16 -4.38
N GLY A 89 -18.39 9.95 -4.82
CA GLY A 89 -17.46 9.71 -5.93
C GLY A 89 -15.97 9.72 -5.57
N ALA A 90 -15.59 10.10 -4.34
CA ALA A 90 -14.18 10.22 -3.98
C ALA A 90 -13.44 8.89 -3.97
N ARG A 91 -14.12 7.79 -3.60
CA ARG A 91 -13.54 6.44 -3.61
C ARG A 91 -13.33 5.97 -5.04
N GLU A 92 -14.33 6.13 -5.91
CA GLU A 92 -14.29 5.76 -7.31
C GLU A 92 -13.18 6.54 -8.05
N GLU A 93 -13.08 7.85 -7.81
CA GLU A 93 -12.04 8.69 -8.39
C GLU A 93 -10.63 8.25 -7.92
N ARG A 94 -10.48 7.94 -6.63
CA ARG A 94 -9.21 7.43 -6.10
C ARG A 94 -8.84 6.09 -6.73
N GLU A 95 -9.78 5.18 -6.88
CA GLU A 95 -9.59 3.87 -7.51
C GLU A 95 -9.22 4.02 -8.99
N GLN A 96 -9.90 4.90 -9.73
CA GLN A 96 -9.58 5.19 -11.13
C GLN A 96 -8.14 5.72 -11.27
N ARG A 97 -7.75 6.68 -10.44
CA ARG A 97 -6.40 7.25 -10.46
C ARG A 97 -5.32 6.23 -10.09
N LEU A 98 -5.65 5.25 -9.25
CA LEU A 98 -4.74 4.14 -8.94
C LEU A 98 -4.61 3.17 -10.12
N LEU A 99 -5.72 2.89 -10.81
CA LEU A 99 -5.74 2.05 -12.00
C LEU A 99 -4.84 2.63 -13.11
N GLU A 100 -4.96 3.94 -13.36
CA GLU A 100 -4.13 4.66 -14.32
C GLU A 100 -2.64 4.59 -13.96
N ALA A 101 -2.30 4.86 -12.69
CA ALA A 101 -0.91 4.75 -12.21
C ALA A 101 -0.37 3.33 -12.34
N THR A 102 -1.18 2.32 -12.04
CA THR A 102 -0.80 0.90 -12.18
C THR A 102 -0.51 0.57 -13.65
N LEU A 103 -1.34 1.03 -14.58
CA LEU A 103 -1.13 0.85 -16.01
C LEU A 103 0.20 1.46 -16.48
N ILE A 104 0.53 2.69 -16.04
CA ILE A 104 1.79 3.37 -16.38
C ILE A 104 2.98 2.55 -15.88
N VAL A 105 2.92 2.10 -14.63
CA VAL A 105 3.97 1.29 -14.01
C VAL A 105 4.16 -0.04 -14.76
N GLU A 106 3.09 -0.79 -15.00
CA GLU A 106 3.15 -2.06 -15.71
C GLU A 106 3.69 -1.90 -17.13
N PHE A 107 3.24 -0.87 -17.84
CA PHE A 107 3.75 -0.54 -19.17
C PHE A 107 5.25 -0.25 -19.14
N ALA A 108 5.70 0.59 -18.21
CA ALA A 108 7.12 0.93 -18.07
C ALA A 108 7.99 -0.30 -17.75
N LEU A 109 7.56 -1.14 -16.81
CA LEU A 109 8.26 -2.38 -16.45
C LEU A 109 8.34 -3.35 -17.65
N ALA A 110 7.26 -3.46 -18.42
CA ALA A 110 7.23 -4.28 -19.64
C ALA A 110 8.21 -3.78 -20.73
N HIS A 111 8.62 -2.51 -20.69
CA HIS A 111 9.59 -1.90 -21.60
C HIS A 111 11.00 -1.79 -21.00
N GLY A 112 11.26 -2.49 -19.90
CA GLY A 112 12.60 -2.61 -19.32
C GLY A 112 13.00 -1.46 -18.40
N LEU A 113 12.06 -0.60 -17.99
CA LEU A 113 12.32 0.27 -16.84
C LEU A 113 12.49 -0.60 -15.59
N GLN A 114 13.39 -0.17 -14.71
CA GLN A 114 13.62 -0.84 -13.45
C GLN A 114 12.68 -0.27 -12.39
N TRP A 115 12.10 -1.17 -11.60
CA TRP A 115 11.41 -0.79 -10.38
C TRP A 115 12.42 -0.17 -9.40
N LYS A 116 12.08 1.00 -8.88
CA LYS A 116 12.81 1.70 -7.83
C LYS A 116 12.00 1.61 -6.55
N GLU A 117 12.63 1.06 -5.52
CA GLU A 117 11.99 0.96 -4.21
C GLU A 117 11.65 2.37 -3.68
N ASP A 118 10.42 2.53 -3.18
CA ASP A 118 9.99 3.76 -2.52
C ASP A 118 10.28 3.65 -1.02
N ASP A 119 11.48 4.08 -0.63
CA ASP A 119 11.97 4.02 0.75
C ASP A 119 10.97 4.60 1.77
N VAL A 120 10.21 5.62 1.36
CA VAL A 120 9.19 6.26 2.20
C VAL A 120 8.03 5.31 2.49
N SER A 121 7.50 4.64 1.47
CA SER A 121 6.42 3.64 1.66
C SER A 121 6.93 2.42 2.43
N THR A 122 8.13 1.94 2.12
CA THR A 122 8.73 0.82 2.85
C THR A 122 8.91 1.17 4.33
N SER A 123 9.48 2.33 4.66
CA SER A 123 9.63 2.80 6.05
C SER A 123 8.28 2.92 6.75
N MET A 124 7.29 3.54 6.09
CA MET A 124 5.94 3.69 6.65
C MET A 124 5.32 2.32 7.00
N LEU A 125 5.46 1.33 6.13
CA LEU A 125 4.96 -0.01 6.43
C LEU A 125 5.69 -0.66 7.61
N VAL A 126 7.03 -0.59 7.64
CA VAL A 126 7.84 -1.15 8.73
C VAL A 126 7.50 -0.50 10.07
N ASP A 127 7.41 0.82 10.10
CA ASP A 127 7.07 1.59 11.30
C ASP A 127 5.66 1.25 11.78
N PHE A 128 4.70 1.12 10.87
CA PHE A 128 3.33 0.72 11.21
C PHE A 128 3.29 -0.68 11.81
N MET A 129 3.99 -1.64 11.21
CA MET A 129 4.08 -3.01 11.71
C MET A 129 4.75 -3.06 13.08
N GLN A 130 5.74 -2.20 13.33
CA GLN A 130 6.32 -2.02 14.66
C GLN A 130 5.28 -1.49 15.66
N ARG A 131 4.40 -0.56 15.27
CA ARG A 131 3.28 -0.11 16.14
C ARG A 131 2.28 -1.21 16.42
N VAL A 132 1.98 -2.06 15.44
CA VAL A 132 1.12 -3.23 15.64
C VAL A 132 1.75 -4.21 16.64
N LYS A 133 3.06 -4.43 16.56
CA LYS A 133 3.82 -5.24 17.52
C LYS A 133 3.80 -4.63 18.93
N ASP A 134 4.10 -3.34 19.05
CA ASP A 134 4.16 -2.63 20.33
C ASP A 134 2.78 -2.56 21.00
N TRP A 135 1.71 -2.53 20.21
CA TRP A 135 0.35 -2.56 20.71
C TRP A 135 0.03 -3.83 21.50
N GLY A 136 0.74 -4.94 21.22
CA GLY A 136 0.71 -6.13 22.06
C GLY A 136 -0.69 -6.66 22.29
N GLY A 137 -1.43 -6.93 21.21
CA GLY A 137 -2.67 -7.68 21.35
C GLY A 137 -2.43 -8.95 22.17
N GLU A 138 -3.45 -9.44 22.86
CA GLU A 138 -3.28 -10.46 23.90
C GLU A 138 -3.10 -11.90 23.37
N ASP A 139 -3.18 -12.17 22.05
CA ASP A 139 -3.39 -13.54 21.52
C ASP A 139 -2.54 -14.02 20.31
N ALA A 140 -1.96 -15.22 20.42
CA ALA A 140 -0.95 -15.76 19.48
C ALA A 140 -1.39 -16.21 18.08
N SER A 141 -2.68 -16.22 17.77
CA SER A 141 -3.22 -16.88 16.55
C SER A 141 -3.11 -16.07 15.25
N SER A 142 -2.14 -15.18 15.13
CA SER A 142 -2.49 -13.88 14.55
C SER A 142 -1.43 -13.16 13.75
N ALA A 143 -0.17 -13.54 13.92
CA ALA A 143 0.79 -13.48 12.82
C ALA A 143 0.22 -14.07 11.55
N ASP A 144 -0.45 -15.21 11.65
CA ASP A 144 -0.94 -15.92 10.47
C ASP A 144 -2.06 -15.14 9.79
N THR A 145 -2.91 -14.48 10.58
CA THR A 145 -3.91 -13.54 10.08
C THR A 145 -3.24 -12.34 9.41
N VAL A 146 -2.27 -11.69 10.05
CA VAL A 146 -1.53 -10.55 9.45
C VAL A 146 -0.82 -10.98 8.17
N ARG A 147 -0.16 -12.14 8.16
CA ARG A 147 0.54 -12.69 7.00
C ARG A 147 -0.44 -12.99 5.86
N ALA A 148 -1.60 -13.57 6.16
CA ALA A 148 -2.66 -13.80 5.18
C ALA A 148 -3.20 -12.46 4.62
N LEU A 149 -3.40 -11.46 5.49
CA LEU A 149 -3.89 -10.15 5.09
C LEU A 149 -2.90 -9.41 4.22
N VAL A 150 -1.61 -9.36 4.60
CA VAL A 150 -0.55 -8.77 3.78
C VAL A 150 -0.50 -9.44 2.40
N ARG A 151 -0.64 -10.76 2.33
CA ARG A 151 -0.70 -11.49 1.05
C ARG A 151 -1.94 -11.16 0.22
N SER A 152 -3.08 -10.91 0.86
CA SER A 152 -4.34 -10.57 0.17
C SER A 152 -4.46 -9.10 -0.21
N ALA A 153 -3.88 -8.19 0.59
CA ALA A 153 -4.02 -6.75 0.45
C ALA A 153 -3.02 -6.17 -0.56
N VAL A 154 -1.90 -6.86 -0.79
CA VAL A 154 -0.90 -6.52 -1.79
C VAL A 154 -1.09 -7.44 -2.99
N PRO A 155 -1.77 -6.98 -4.06
CA PRO A 155 -1.90 -7.74 -5.31
C PRO A 155 -0.57 -8.34 -5.79
N ALA A 156 -0.65 -9.52 -6.39
CA ALA A 156 0.50 -10.09 -7.09
C ALA A 156 0.81 -9.22 -8.32
N GLY A 157 2.01 -8.67 -8.39
CA GLY A 157 2.46 -7.88 -9.53
C GLY A 157 3.91 -7.43 -9.36
N PRO A 158 4.65 -7.22 -10.46
CA PRO A 158 6.06 -6.84 -10.40
C PRO A 158 6.28 -5.52 -9.67
N ALA A 159 5.30 -4.61 -9.73
CA ALA A 159 5.31 -3.36 -9.00
C ALA A 159 5.23 -3.52 -7.48
N GLN A 160 4.51 -4.52 -7.00
CA GLN A 160 4.19 -4.63 -5.58
C GLN A 160 5.05 -5.68 -4.87
N GLU A 161 5.85 -6.42 -5.64
CA GLU A 161 6.73 -7.47 -5.15
C GLU A 161 7.72 -6.99 -4.07
N PRO A 162 8.39 -5.84 -4.21
CA PRO A 162 9.36 -5.40 -3.19
C PRO A 162 8.69 -5.07 -1.86
N LEU A 163 7.52 -4.40 -1.90
CA LEU A 163 6.74 -4.10 -0.70
C LEU A 163 6.27 -5.40 -0.02
N ARG A 164 5.81 -6.37 -0.82
CA ARG A 164 5.43 -7.70 -0.34
C ARG A 164 6.60 -8.43 0.32
N ILE A 165 7.78 -8.41 -0.30
CA ILE A 165 9.00 -9.01 0.25
C ILE A 165 9.41 -8.32 1.54
N ALA A 166 9.39 -6.99 1.59
CA ALA A 166 9.71 -6.22 2.79
C ALA A 166 8.77 -6.58 3.96
N ALA A 167 7.46 -6.63 3.70
CA ALA A 167 6.46 -7.02 4.67
C ALA A 167 6.67 -8.45 5.19
N LEU A 168 6.88 -9.42 4.29
CA LEU A 168 7.11 -10.82 4.66
C LEU A 168 8.41 -10.99 5.46
N ARG A 169 9.50 -10.35 5.01
CA ARG A 169 10.79 -10.35 5.71
C ARG A 169 10.67 -9.76 7.12
N TRP A 170 9.91 -8.67 7.27
CA TRP A 170 9.67 -8.08 8.58
C TRP A 170 8.94 -9.06 9.50
N ILE A 171 7.91 -9.75 9.01
CA ILE A 171 7.16 -10.77 9.77
C ILE A 171 8.08 -11.92 10.21
N GLU A 172 8.93 -12.40 9.30
CA GLU A 172 9.91 -13.47 9.58
C GLU A 172 10.93 -13.06 10.64
N THR A 173 11.38 -11.81 10.61
CA THR A 173 12.38 -11.27 11.55
C THR A 173 11.77 -10.92 12.91
N ASN A 174 10.44 -10.79 13.00
CA ASN A 174 9.72 -10.41 14.22
C ASN A 174 8.74 -11.50 14.68
N PRO A 175 9.21 -12.71 15.03
CA PRO A 175 8.33 -13.79 15.48
C PRO A 175 7.60 -13.44 16.79
N GLY A 176 8.11 -12.49 17.60
CA GLY A 176 7.38 -11.99 18.78
C GLY A 176 6.15 -11.14 18.45
N ALA A 177 6.09 -10.52 17.26
CA ALA A 177 4.91 -9.77 16.80
C ALA A 177 3.76 -10.70 16.37
N ALA A 178 4.08 -11.98 16.16
CA ALA A 178 3.14 -13.02 15.79
C ALA A 178 2.14 -13.39 16.88
N ILE A 179 2.48 -13.04 18.12
CA ILE A 179 1.95 -13.67 19.32
C ILE A 179 0.73 -12.88 19.89
N GLY A 180 0.16 -11.87 19.19
CA GLY A 180 -0.82 -10.96 19.83
C GLY A 180 -2.21 -10.65 19.21
N LEU A 181 -2.46 -10.86 17.94
CA LEU A 181 -3.64 -10.40 17.18
C LEU A 181 -4.82 -11.41 16.94
N GLY A 182 -5.22 -12.25 17.90
CA GLY A 182 -6.19 -13.34 17.66
C GLY A 182 -7.65 -12.90 17.57
N LEU A 183 -8.37 -13.40 16.55
CA LEU A 183 -9.83 -13.37 16.32
C LEU A 183 -10.46 -12.09 15.72
N ALA A 184 -10.43 -11.99 14.38
CA ALA A 184 -11.63 -11.64 13.60
C ALA A 184 -11.51 -12.06 12.12
N LEU A 185 -12.63 -12.55 11.57
CA LEU A 185 -13.01 -12.56 10.14
C LEU A 185 -12.67 -13.79 9.27
N SER A 186 -13.62 -14.72 9.30
CA SER A 186 -14.00 -15.62 8.20
C SER A 186 -14.78 -14.93 7.06
N ALA A 187 -14.50 -13.65 6.73
CA ALA A 187 -15.41 -12.86 5.87
C ALA A 187 -14.76 -12.00 4.77
N LEU A 188 -13.55 -12.33 4.29
CA LEU A 188 -12.87 -11.55 3.25
C LEU A 188 -12.31 -12.43 2.10
N THR A 189 -13.17 -13.23 1.48
CA THR A 189 -12.78 -14.11 0.34
C THR A 189 -13.23 -13.65 -1.05
N THR A 190 -13.74 -12.43 -1.25
CA THR A 190 -14.23 -12.06 -2.60
C THR A 190 -13.93 -10.61 -2.99
N VAL A 191 -12.70 -10.31 -3.41
CA VAL A 191 -12.43 -9.42 -4.56
C VAL A 191 -11.11 -9.84 -5.23
N VAL A 192 -11.12 -10.96 -5.97
CA VAL A 192 -10.13 -11.21 -7.03
C VAL A 192 -10.89 -11.73 -8.24
N ALA A 193 -11.16 -10.87 -9.20
CA ALA A 193 -11.30 -11.22 -10.62
C ALA A 193 -11.44 -9.94 -11.45
N GLY A 194 -10.57 -9.78 -12.46
CA GLY A 194 -10.99 -9.06 -13.66
C GLY A 194 -10.05 -8.01 -14.23
N MET A 195 -8.77 -8.32 -14.49
CA MET A 195 -8.10 -7.81 -15.69
C MET A 195 -7.16 -8.88 -16.25
N ALA A 196 -7.73 -9.79 -17.04
CA ALA A 196 -6.95 -10.57 -17.98
C ALA A 196 -6.65 -9.67 -19.19
N ILE A 197 -5.38 -9.34 -19.39
CA ILE A 197 -4.89 -8.72 -20.62
C ILE A 197 -5.11 -9.74 -21.73
N ALA A 198 -6.16 -9.54 -22.54
CA ALA A 198 -6.33 -10.23 -23.80
C ALA A 198 -5.34 -9.66 -24.82
N ALA A 199 -4.09 -10.12 -24.77
CA ALA A 199 -3.11 -9.88 -25.81
C ALA A 199 -3.37 -10.79 -27.01
N ALA A 200 -3.99 -10.20 -28.04
CA ALA A 200 -3.95 -10.47 -29.48
C ALA A 200 -3.59 -11.87 -30.02
N SER A 201 -4.50 -12.41 -30.85
CA SER A 201 -4.11 -12.96 -32.16
C SER A 201 -5.24 -12.77 -33.17
N THR A 202 -5.20 -11.70 -33.96
CA THR A 202 -5.96 -11.59 -35.22
C THR A 202 -5.13 -12.20 -36.34
N PRO A 203 -5.48 -13.37 -36.89
CA PRO A 203 -4.85 -13.85 -38.11
C PRO A 203 -5.35 -13.01 -39.28
N ARG A 204 -4.46 -12.18 -39.82
CA ARG A 204 -4.61 -11.50 -41.11
C ARG A 204 -4.65 -12.57 -42.22
N LYS A 205 -5.85 -12.99 -42.63
CA LYS A 205 -6.01 -13.90 -43.77
C LYS A 205 -5.98 -13.08 -45.06
N GLY A 206 -4.83 -13.10 -45.74
CA GLY A 206 -4.74 -12.67 -47.12
C GLY A 206 -5.23 -13.78 -48.05
N ARG A 207 -6.25 -13.46 -48.87
CA ARG A 207 -6.33 -13.84 -50.29
C ARG A 207 -7.49 -13.10 -50.94
#